data_AF-A0A945V8F9-F1
#
_entry.id   AF-A0A945V8F9-F1
#
_cell.length_a   1.000
_cell.length_b   1.000
_cell.length_c   1.000
_cell.angle_alpha   90.00
_cell.angle_beta   90.00
_cell.angle_gamma   90.00
#
_symmetry.space_group_name_H-M   'P 1'
#
loop_
_entity.id
_entity.type
_entity.pdbx_description
1 polymer ?
#
loop_
_entity_poly.entity_id
_entity_poly.type
_entity_poly.pdbx_seq_one_letter_code
_entity_poly.pdbx_strand_id
1 'polypeptide(L)'
;GLAQKGGAVWSHLQIANHQEDLKAARLGFAGASLILGCDFVTTASEKTMELGQNGKTFAIVNVHEQMTGAFTRDKNYQFPRDDLKATISKRLGENNVEFVEATRIATALMGNSIASNMFMLGYAYQKGLLPLGHAAINKAIEMNGAAVEMNKSAFLWGRRASVDIAAVERLLQPKAVAEIPVQQSETLEELIERRVDFLSDYQNRAYAKKYQGLVDRVHGKEQSGKNLDGLTEAVARYYFKLMAYKDEYEVGRLYANGVFQKKVEQLFEGNYKVRYHLAPPLFAKKDPETGFLKKKEFGSWVLGAFKILSRMRFLRGTAFDIFGWTDERKMERQLIEDYRLLVEEILDSVNEANFDIAKRLLSLPEEIKGFGHVKEANVIQVRASWQELLHQYRTAGEERKAA
;
A
#
# COMPACT_ATOMS: atom_id res chain seq x y z
N GLY A 1 4.39 24.11 14.86
CA GLY A 1 3.20 23.54 15.53
C GLY A 1 3.62 22.43 16.47
N LEU A 2 2.84 22.17 17.52
CA LEU A 2 3.05 21.12 18.56
C LEU A 2 2.81 19.68 18.06
N ALA A 3 2.65 19.47 16.76
CA ALA A 3 2.39 18.14 16.20
C ALA A 3 3.67 17.30 16.20
N GLN A 4 3.80 16.38 17.16
CA GLN A 4 4.98 15.53 17.28
C GLN A 4 5.09 14.48 16.16
N LYS A 5 3.98 14.06 15.51
CA LYS A 5 3.97 13.21 14.30
C LYS A 5 2.70 13.41 13.46
N GLY A 6 2.86 13.74 12.17
CA GLY A 6 1.79 13.65 11.15
C GLY A 6 0.65 14.68 11.20
N GLY A 7 0.78 15.76 11.99
CA GLY A 7 -0.19 16.85 11.99
C GLY A 7 0.15 17.94 10.98
N ALA A 8 -0.86 18.62 10.46
CA ALA A 8 -0.69 19.75 9.55
C ALA A 8 0.14 20.87 10.19
N VAL A 9 1.10 21.41 9.43
CA VAL A 9 1.99 22.50 9.85
C VAL A 9 1.89 23.64 8.85
N TRP A 10 1.74 24.86 9.38
CA TRP A 10 1.75 26.09 8.60
C TRP A 10 2.91 26.96 9.04
N SER A 11 3.63 27.50 8.05
CA SER A 11 4.64 28.54 8.22
C SER A 11 4.18 29.76 7.44
N HIS A 12 3.93 30.87 8.13
CA HIS A 12 3.60 32.14 7.50
C HIS A 12 4.88 32.95 7.35
N LEU A 13 5.21 33.34 6.13
CA LEU A 13 6.37 34.15 5.80
C LEU A 13 5.89 35.44 5.14
N GLN A 14 6.40 36.57 5.62
CA GLN A 14 6.22 37.88 4.98
C GLN A 14 7.60 38.45 4.69
N ILE A 15 7.79 38.93 3.46
CA ILE A 15 9.04 39.52 3.00
C ILE A 15 8.69 40.90 2.45
N ALA A 16 9.35 41.92 2.98
CA ALA A 16 9.19 43.31 2.57
C ALA A 16 10.56 43.99 2.50
N ASN A 17 10.62 45.14 1.82
CA ASN A 17 11.86 45.93 1.72
C ASN A 17 12.18 46.64 3.05
N HIS A 18 11.15 47.02 3.80
CA HIS A 18 11.29 47.74 5.06
C HIS A 18 10.49 47.06 6.18
N GLN A 19 11.00 47.13 7.41
CA GLN A 19 10.36 46.50 8.58
C GLN A 19 8.99 47.08 8.89
N GLU A 20 8.78 48.37 8.60
CA GLU A 20 7.52 49.11 8.81
C GLU A 20 6.35 48.62 7.93
N ASP A 21 6.66 47.91 6.84
CA ASP A 21 5.65 47.26 5.99
C ASP A 21 5.08 45.97 6.63
N LEU A 22 5.79 45.39 7.60
CA LEU A 22 5.44 44.13 8.26
C LEU A 22 4.60 44.39 9.51
N LYS A 23 3.29 44.55 9.31
CA LYS A 23 2.35 44.96 10.38
C LYS A 23 1.74 43.81 11.18
N ALA A 24 1.88 42.56 10.72
CA ALA A 24 1.28 41.40 11.37
C ALA A 24 2.18 40.16 11.28
N ALA A 25 2.22 39.36 12.35
CA ALA A 25 3.03 38.13 12.39
C ALA A 25 2.43 36.96 11.58
N ARG A 26 1.15 37.04 11.18
CA ARG A 26 0.44 36.01 10.39
C ARG A 26 -0.25 36.65 9.20
N LEU A 27 -0.40 35.86 8.15
CA LEU A 27 -1.19 36.25 6.99
C LEU A 27 -2.68 36.22 7.35
N GLY A 28 -3.41 37.26 6.95
CA GLY A 28 -4.86 37.32 7.08
C GLY A 28 -5.57 36.56 5.95
N PHE A 29 -6.91 36.58 5.99
CA PHE A 29 -7.76 36.06 4.92
C PHE A 29 -7.38 36.71 3.58
N ALA A 30 -7.30 35.91 2.51
CA ALA A 30 -6.89 36.35 1.18
C ALA A 30 -5.53 37.09 1.13
N GLY A 31 -4.67 36.90 2.14
CA GLY A 31 -3.42 37.64 2.30
C GLY A 31 -2.18 36.99 1.69
N ALA A 32 -2.28 35.76 1.16
CA ALA A 32 -1.13 35.07 0.58
C ALA A 32 -0.95 35.43 -0.91
N SER A 33 0.26 35.83 -1.30
CA SER A 33 0.63 35.93 -2.72
C SER A 33 1.10 34.58 -3.31
N LEU A 34 1.69 33.72 -2.47
CA LEU A 34 2.18 32.40 -2.83
C LEU A 34 1.81 31.39 -1.74
N ILE A 35 1.29 30.23 -2.16
CA ILE A 35 1.15 29.04 -1.32
C ILE A 35 2.11 27.96 -1.83
N LEU A 36 3.10 27.60 -1.00
CA LEU A 36 3.94 26.42 -1.23
C LEU A 36 3.37 25.21 -0.50
N GLY A 37 2.55 24.45 -1.21
CA GLY A 37 1.84 23.29 -0.69
C GLY A 37 2.71 22.04 -0.70
N CYS A 38 3.54 21.84 0.32
CA CYS A 38 4.40 20.65 0.40
C CYS A 38 3.65 19.35 0.77
N ASP A 39 2.47 19.48 1.38
CA ASP A 39 1.56 18.38 1.71
C ASP A 39 0.19 18.62 1.05
N PHE A 40 -0.31 17.63 0.33
CA PHE A 40 -1.47 17.82 -0.54
C PHE A 40 -2.76 18.08 0.27
N VAL A 41 -3.00 17.28 1.30
CA VAL A 41 -4.21 17.36 2.15
C VAL A 41 -4.23 18.66 2.95
N THR A 42 -3.11 19.04 3.57
CA THR A 42 -2.98 20.30 4.30
C THR A 42 -3.20 21.50 3.38
N THR A 43 -2.73 21.42 2.13
CA THR A 43 -2.93 22.49 1.16
C THR A 43 -4.40 22.67 0.81
N ALA A 44 -5.13 21.57 0.59
CA ALA A 44 -6.55 21.62 0.26
C ALA A 44 -7.47 21.97 1.45
N SER A 45 -6.95 22.00 2.68
CA SER A 45 -7.76 22.32 3.86
C SER A 45 -8.33 23.74 3.80
N GLU A 46 -9.54 23.90 4.37
CA GLU A 46 -10.25 25.19 4.44
C GLU A 46 -9.36 26.31 4.96
N LYS A 47 -8.64 26.05 6.06
CA LYS A 47 -7.70 27.01 6.67
C LYS A 47 -6.61 27.51 5.71
N THR A 48 -6.09 26.67 4.83
CA THR A 48 -5.10 27.10 3.82
C THR A 48 -5.79 27.86 2.68
N MET A 49 -6.96 27.36 2.25
CA MET A 49 -7.73 27.95 1.15
C MET A 49 -8.31 29.34 1.49
N GLU A 50 -8.58 29.63 2.76
CA GLU A 50 -8.95 30.96 3.27
C GLU A 50 -7.86 32.02 3.05
N LEU A 51 -6.58 31.62 3.03
CA LEU A 51 -5.46 32.54 2.80
C LEU A 51 -5.33 32.93 1.32
N GLY A 52 -5.91 32.12 0.42
CA GLY A 52 -5.82 32.31 -1.01
C GLY A 52 -6.97 33.13 -1.61
N GLN A 53 -6.65 33.88 -2.66
CA GLN A 53 -7.58 34.65 -3.46
C GLN A 53 -7.40 34.34 -4.96
N ASN A 54 -8.51 34.03 -5.63
CA ASN A 54 -8.53 33.82 -7.07
C ASN A 54 -7.96 35.03 -7.82
N GLY A 55 -7.05 34.78 -8.76
CA GLY A 55 -6.40 35.80 -9.58
C GLY A 55 -5.22 36.51 -8.91
N LYS A 56 -4.97 36.29 -7.61
CA LYS A 56 -3.87 36.95 -6.89
C LYS A 56 -2.88 35.99 -6.24
N THR A 57 -3.37 34.87 -5.72
CA THR A 57 -2.54 33.87 -5.05
C THR A 57 -2.13 32.81 -6.03
N PHE A 58 -0.83 32.61 -6.22
CA PHE A 58 -0.30 31.46 -6.94
C PHE A 58 -0.05 30.30 -5.96
N ALA A 59 -0.26 29.06 -6.39
CA ALA A 59 0.06 27.87 -5.61
C ALA A 59 0.90 26.88 -6.40
N ILE A 60 1.96 26.39 -5.78
CA ILE A 60 2.67 25.19 -6.25
C ILE A 60 2.40 24.11 -5.23
N VAL A 61 1.82 23.00 -5.69
CA VAL A 61 1.26 21.96 -4.83
C VAL A 61 1.91 20.61 -5.15
N ASN A 62 2.53 20.04 -4.13
CA ASN A 62 3.02 18.67 -4.17
C ASN A 62 1.83 17.72 -4.08
N VAL A 63 1.58 16.94 -5.14
CA VAL A 63 0.44 16.02 -5.22
C VAL A 63 0.75 14.62 -4.71
N HIS A 64 1.89 14.45 -4.06
CA HIS A 64 2.28 13.17 -3.49
C HIS A 64 1.27 12.71 -2.43
N GLU A 65 0.75 11.50 -2.63
CA GLU A 65 -0.27 10.89 -1.78
C GLU A 65 0.36 10.37 -0.49
N GLN A 66 0.35 11.19 0.56
CA GLN A 66 0.70 10.76 1.91
C GLN A 66 -0.55 10.33 2.66
N MET A 67 -0.67 9.03 2.92
CA MET A 67 -1.74 8.49 3.75
C MET A 67 -1.58 8.96 5.19
N THR A 68 -2.60 9.65 5.72
CA THR A 68 -2.60 10.16 7.09
C THR A 68 -2.82 9.05 8.12
N GLY A 69 -2.52 9.29 9.41
CA GLY A 69 -2.72 8.30 10.46
C GLY A 69 -4.16 7.77 10.60
N ALA A 70 -5.15 8.56 10.19
CA ALA A 70 -6.57 8.17 10.15
C ALA A 70 -6.83 6.99 9.19
N PHE A 71 -6.00 6.81 8.16
CA PHE A 71 -6.06 5.69 7.21
C PHE A 71 -5.85 4.32 7.86
N THR A 72 -5.15 4.25 9.01
CA THR A 72 -4.91 2.96 9.70
C THR A 72 -6.19 2.25 10.16
N ARG A 73 -7.35 2.93 10.11
CA ARG A 73 -8.64 2.43 10.60
C ARG A 73 -9.61 2.01 9.49
N ASP A 74 -9.40 2.42 8.24
CA ASP A 74 -10.26 2.08 7.10
C ASP A 74 -9.46 1.38 6.01
N LYS A 75 -9.77 0.10 5.78
CA LYS A 75 -9.05 -0.79 4.86
C LYS A 75 -9.42 -0.57 3.39
N ASN A 76 -10.50 0.16 3.09
CA ASN A 76 -11.02 0.37 1.73
C ASN A 76 -10.96 1.84 1.29
N TYR A 77 -10.34 2.71 2.10
CA TYR A 77 -10.27 4.14 1.81
C TYR A 77 -9.49 4.43 0.51
N GLN A 78 -10.13 5.13 -0.42
CA GLN A 78 -9.48 5.65 -1.63
C GLN A 78 -9.04 7.09 -1.37
N PHE A 79 -7.80 7.43 -1.73
CA PHE A 79 -7.29 8.79 -1.56
C PHE A 79 -8.00 9.73 -2.57
N PRO A 80 -8.68 10.80 -2.12
CA PRO A 80 -9.54 11.62 -2.97
C PRO A 80 -8.73 12.63 -3.80
N ARG A 81 -7.79 12.14 -4.63
CA ARG A 81 -6.79 12.95 -5.34
C ARG A 81 -7.44 14.04 -6.20
N ASP A 82 -8.43 13.67 -6.99
CA ASP A 82 -9.05 14.56 -7.96
C ASP A 82 -9.95 15.60 -7.28
N ASP A 83 -10.63 15.23 -6.20
CA ASP A 83 -11.43 16.16 -5.39
C ASP A 83 -10.56 17.24 -4.73
N LEU A 84 -9.37 16.86 -4.24
CA LEU A 84 -8.43 17.81 -3.65
C LEU A 84 -7.87 18.77 -4.72
N LYS A 85 -7.54 18.28 -5.93
CA LYS A 85 -7.14 19.16 -7.04
C LYS A 85 -8.26 20.14 -7.39
N ALA A 86 -9.48 19.63 -7.58
CA ALA A 86 -10.64 20.44 -7.92
C ALA A 86 -10.91 21.53 -6.86
N THR A 87 -10.78 21.19 -5.58
CA THR A 87 -10.96 22.14 -4.47
C THR A 87 -9.97 23.30 -4.55
N ILE A 88 -8.67 23.00 -4.75
CA ILE A 88 -7.63 24.02 -4.83
C ILE A 88 -7.80 24.88 -6.09
N SER A 89 -7.99 24.25 -7.26
CA SER A 89 -8.18 24.95 -8.52
C SER A 89 -9.42 25.84 -8.53
N LYS A 90 -10.54 25.38 -7.95
CA LYS A 90 -11.76 26.18 -7.80
C LYS A 90 -11.53 27.42 -6.94
N ARG A 91 -10.73 27.31 -5.87
CA ARG A 91 -10.46 28.43 -4.95
C ARG A 91 -9.50 29.46 -5.53
N LEU A 92 -8.42 29.03 -6.16
CA LEU A 92 -7.32 29.90 -6.60
C LEU A 92 -7.38 30.29 -8.09
N GLY A 93 -8.18 29.56 -8.87
CA GLY A 93 -8.25 29.66 -10.32
C GLY A 93 -7.27 28.70 -10.99
N GLU A 94 -7.69 28.04 -12.07
CA GLU A 94 -6.90 26.99 -12.76
C GLU A 94 -5.54 27.48 -13.24
N ASN A 95 -5.45 28.75 -13.68
CA ASN A 95 -4.21 29.34 -14.18
C ASN A 95 -3.21 29.74 -13.08
N ASN A 96 -3.61 29.67 -11.80
CA ASN A 96 -2.78 30.06 -10.66
C ASN A 96 -2.31 28.86 -9.82
N VAL A 97 -2.45 27.64 -10.33
CA VAL A 97 -2.09 26.42 -9.60
C VAL A 97 -1.23 25.52 -10.48
N GLU A 98 -0.06 25.15 -9.97
CA GLU A 98 0.77 24.10 -10.56
C GLU A 98 0.87 22.91 -9.63
N PHE A 99 0.51 21.73 -10.15
CA PHE A 99 0.59 20.47 -9.44
C PHE A 99 1.86 19.71 -9.86
N VAL A 100 2.67 19.29 -8.90
CA VAL A 100 3.95 18.61 -9.15
C VAL A 100 4.13 17.40 -8.24
N GLU A 101 4.69 16.31 -8.75
CA GLU A 101 5.06 15.11 -7.98
C GLU A 101 6.41 15.32 -7.27
N ALA A 102 6.55 16.41 -6.51
CA ALA A 102 7.82 16.86 -5.97
C ALA A 102 8.46 15.84 -5.03
N THR A 103 7.69 15.16 -4.17
CA THR A 103 8.25 14.11 -3.30
C THR A 103 8.81 12.95 -4.11
N ARG A 104 8.09 12.46 -5.13
CA ARG A 104 8.58 11.35 -5.96
C ARG A 104 9.86 11.74 -6.68
N ILE A 105 9.86 12.90 -7.33
CA ILE A 105 11.00 13.41 -8.11
C ILE A 105 12.21 13.63 -7.20
N ALA A 106 12.04 14.34 -6.08
CA ALA A 106 13.13 14.62 -5.15
C ALA A 106 13.69 13.35 -4.51
N THR A 107 12.82 12.40 -4.15
CA THR A 107 13.26 11.11 -3.58
C THR A 107 14.03 10.29 -4.61
N ALA A 108 13.58 10.25 -5.86
CA ALA A 108 14.28 9.52 -6.92
C ALA A 108 15.67 10.13 -7.23
N LEU A 109 15.79 11.46 -7.22
CA LEU A 109 17.05 12.14 -7.52
C LEU A 109 18.05 12.12 -6.36
N MET A 110 17.57 12.15 -5.12
CA MET A 110 18.42 12.42 -3.94
C MET A 110 18.35 11.33 -2.87
N GLY A 111 17.56 10.27 -3.09
CA GLY A 111 17.40 9.15 -2.16
C GLY A 111 16.65 9.50 -0.87
N ASN A 112 16.10 10.72 -0.74
CA ASN A 112 15.49 11.19 0.50
C ASN A 112 14.30 12.13 0.23
N SER A 113 13.15 11.81 0.83
CA SER A 113 11.91 12.59 0.70
C SER A 113 11.95 13.95 1.40
N ILE A 114 12.84 14.16 2.36
CA ILE A 114 13.03 15.46 3.04
C ILE A 114 13.42 16.56 2.03
N ALA A 115 14.06 16.18 0.93
CA ALA A 115 14.51 17.10 -0.09
C ALA A 115 13.35 17.71 -0.92
N SER A 116 12.11 17.19 -0.79
CA SER A 116 10.94 17.69 -1.52
C SER A 116 10.63 19.16 -1.23
N ASN A 117 10.78 19.61 0.02
CA ASN A 117 10.52 21.00 0.40
C ASN A 117 11.49 21.96 -0.30
N MET A 118 12.77 21.60 -0.34
CA MET A 118 13.78 22.40 -1.02
C MET A 118 13.64 22.37 -2.55
N PHE A 119 13.21 21.23 -3.09
CA PHE A 119 12.83 21.12 -4.50
C PHE A 119 11.66 22.06 -4.83
N MET A 120 10.60 22.08 -4.02
CA MET A 120 9.46 22.98 -4.18
C MET A 120 9.88 24.46 -4.12
N LEU A 121 10.79 24.82 -3.20
CA LEU A 121 11.35 26.17 -3.12
C LEU A 121 12.10 26.54 -4.41
N GLY A 122 12.90 25.62 -4.96
CA GLY A 122 13.61 25.81 -6.22
C GLY A 122 12.68 26.02 -7.40
N TYR A 123 11.61 25.22 -7.45
CA TYR A 123 10.58 25.33 -8.47
C TYR A 123 9.90 26.72 -8.43
N ALA A 124 9.53 27.16 -7.23
CA ALA A 124 8.91 28.48 -7.02
C ALA A 124 9.84 29.65 -7.34
N TYR A 125 11.11 29.53 -6.96
CA TYR A 125 12.13 30.52 -7.26
C TYR A 125 12.27 30.73 -8.78
N GLN A 126 12.36 29.63 -9.54
CA GLN A 126 12.57 29.70 -10.97
C GLN A 126 11.36 30.25 -11.74
N LYS A 127 10.16 30.13 -11.16
CA LYS A 127 8.92 30.77 -11.66
C LYS A 127 8.80 32.25 -11.29
N GLY A 128 9.77 32.82 -10.56
CA GLY A 128 9.77 34.23 -10.16
C GLY A 128 8.79 34.57 -9.03
N LEU A 129 8.32 33.56 -8.29
CA LEU A 129 7.30 33.73 -7.24
C LEU A 129 7.88 34.13 -5.88
N LEU A 130 9.21 34.18 -5.75
CA LEU A 130 9.92 34.51 -4.53
C LEU A 130 10.72 35.81 -4.71
N PRO A 131 10.54 36.82 -3.83
CA PRO A 131 11.29 38.08 -3.89
C PRO A 131 12.67 37.95 -3.21
N LEU A 132 13.43 36.90 -3.55
CA LEU A 132 14.74 36.62 -2.97
C LEU A 132 15.75 36.29 -4.06
N GLY A 133 17.01 36.69 -3.88
CA GLY A 133 18.09 36.35 -4.79
C GLY A 133 18.62 34.92 -4.62
N HIS A 134 19.12 34.32 -5.72
CA HIS A 134 19.76 33.00 -5.71
C HIS A 134 20.88 32.89 -4.66
N ALA A 135 21.73 33.91 -4.57
CA ALA A 135 22.84 33.94 -3.61
C ALA A 135 22.36 33.95 -2.16
N ALA A 136 21.28 34.67 -1.85
CA ALA A 136 20.71 34.75 -0.52
C ALA A 136 20.14 33.40 -0.06
N ILE A 137 19.42 32.70 -0.95
CA ILE A 137 18.88 31.36 -0.66
C ILE A 137 20.02 30.36 -0.41
N ASN A 138 21.03 30.34 -1.28
CA ASN A 138 22.18 29.44 -1.09
C ASN A 138 22.95 29.76 0.21
N LYS A 139 23.10 31.04 0.54
CA LYS A 139 23.76 31.44 1.79
C LYS A 139 22.96 31.02 3.02
N ALA A 140 21.63 31.12 2.98
CA ALA A 140 20.76 30.65 4.05
C ALA A 140 20.86 29.13 4.25
N ILE A 141 20.96 28.35 3.16
CA ILE A 141 21.20 26.89 3.22
C ILE A 141 22.54 26.60 3.91
N GLU A 142 23.61 27.32 3.56
CA GLU A 142 24.93 27.17 4.21
C GLU A 142 24.88 27.51 5.70
N MET A 143 24.22 28.62 6.06
CA MET A 143 24.10 29.06 7.45
C MET A 143 23.28 28.10 8.31
N ASN A 144 22.29 27.41 7.73
CA ASN A 144 21.53 26.37 8.43
C ASN A 144 22.39 25.16 8.78
N GLY A 145 23.40 24.83 7.96
CA GLY A 145 24.40 23.79 8.22
C GLY A 145 23.91 22.35 8.06
N ALA A 146 22.61 22.09 8.00
CA ALA A 146 22.07 20.74 7.84
C ALA A 146 22.02 20.33 6.36
N ALA A 147 22.69 19.21 6.03
CA ALA A 147 22.65 18.57 4.71
C ALA A 147 22.81 19.56 3.54
N VAL A 148 23.77 20.50 3.66
CA VAL A 148 23.95 21.66 2.77
C VAL A 148 23.96 21.27 1.29
N GLU A 149 24.78 20.30 0.90
CA GLU A 149 24.91 19.86 -0.50
C GLU A 149 23.63 19.24 -1.05
N MET A 150 22.90 18.46 -0.23
CA MET A 150 21.61 17.89 -0.61
C MET A 150 20.59 19.01 -0.82
N ASN A 151 20.51 19.99 0.07
CA ASN A 151 19.56 21.10 -0.03
C ASN A 151 19.85 22.02 -1.23
N LYS A 152 21.14 22.28 -1.53
CA LYS A 152 21.55 23.00 -2.74
C LYS A 152 21.18 22.22 -4.01
N SER A 153 21.42 20.91 -4.01
CA SER A 153 21.06 20.03 -5.13
C SER A 153 19.54 19.96 -5.34
N ALA A 154 18.77 19.83 -4.26
CA ALA A 154 17.31 19.84 -4.27
C ALA A 154 16.77 21.13 -4.88
N PHE A 155 17.28 22.27 -4.40
CA PHE A 155 16.93 23.58 -4.93
C PHE A 155 17.25 23.70 -6.42
N LEU A 156 18.42 23.26 -6.86
CA LEU A 156 18.80 23.25 -8.27
C LEU A 156 17.88 22.37 -9.13
N TRP A 157 17.55 21.16 -8.66
CA TRP A 157 16.65 20.26 -9.37
C TRP A 157 15.22 20.79 -9.46
N GLY A 158 14.74 21.44 -8.40
CA GLY A 158 13.46 22.15 -8.42
C GLY A 158 13.40 23.21 -9.52
N ARG A 159 14.47 24.01 -9.64
CA ARG A 159 14.59 25.01 -10.70
C ARG A 159 14.60 24.38 -12.09
N ARG A 160 15.34 23.29 -12.29
CA ARG A 160 15.37 22.59 -13.59
C ARG A 160 13.99 22.01 -13.96
N ALA A 161 13.31 21.40 -12.99
CA ALA A 161 11.99 20.82 -13.21
C ALA A 161 10.94 21.85 -13.58
N SER A 162 11.04 23.10 -13.09
CA SER A 162 10.09 24.14 -13.48
C SER A 162 10.26 24.63 -14.92
N VAL A 163 11.42 24.35 -15.54
CA VAL A 163 11.73 24.71 -16.93
C VAL A 163 11.39 23.55 -17.87
N ASP A 164 11.85 22.34 -17.53
CA ASP A 164 11.60 21.14 -18.32
C ASP A 164 11.45 19.92 -17.40
N ILE A 165 10.23 19.71 -16.90
CA ILE A 165 9.92 18.56 -16.06
C ILE A 165 10.07 17.24 -16.82
N ALA A 166 9.79 17.22 -18.13
CA ALA A 166 9.88 16.01 -18.94
C ALA A 166 11.34 15.54 -19.11
N ALA A 167 12.30 16.46 -19.22
CA ALA A 167 13.73 16.13 -19.17
C ALA A 167 14.14 15.55 -17.81
N VAL A 168 13.64 16.12 -16.71
CA VAL A 168 13.90 15.58 -15.37
C VAL A 168 13.32 14.17 -15.25
N GLU A 169 12.07 13.95 -15.65
CA GLU A 169 11.43 12.62 -15.61
C GLU A 169 12.19 11.56 -16.40
N ARG A 170 12.74 11.92 -17.59
CA ARG A 170 13.57 10.99 -18.38
C ARG A 170 14.81 10.51 -17.64
N LEU A 171 15.36 11.30 -16.72
CA LEU A 171 16.48 10.88 -15.87
C LEU A 171 16.06 9.96 -14.72
N LEU A 172 14.78 9.99 -14.33
CA LEU A 172 14.23 9.16 -13.26
C LEU A 172 13.76 7.80 -13.76
N GLN A 173 13.59 7.64 -15.07
CA GLN A 173 13.27 6.34 -15.63
C GLN A 173 14.44 5.40 -15.34
N PRO A 174 14.22 4.29 -14.61
CA PRO A 174 15.26 3.29 -14.47
C PRO A 174 15.69 2.88 -15.88
N LYS A 175 17.01 2.76 -16.13
CA LYS A 175 17.52 2.07 -17.34
C LYS A 175 16.70 0.81 -17.49
N ALA A 176 15.86 0.73 -18.52
CA ALA A 176 14.77 -0.23 -18.63
C ALA A 176 15.19 -1.63 -18.18
N VAL A 177 14.86 -1.98 -16.93
CA VAL A 177 14.74 -3.36 -16.50
C VAL A 177 13.25 -3.56 -16.49
N ALA A 178 12.78 -4.41 -17.40
CA ALA A 178 11.38 -4.78 -17.52
C ALA A 178 10.76 -4.85 -16.12
N GLU A 179 9.79 -3.97 -15.85
CA GLU A 179 8.84 -4.21 -14.77
C GLU A 179 8.43 -5.67 -14.95
N ILE A 180 8.67 -6.52 -13.95
CA ILE A 180 8.11 -7.87 -14.00
C ILE A 180 6.62 -7.60 -14.09
N PRO A 181 5.97 -7.85 -15.24
CA PRO A 181 4.59 -7.47 -15.40
C PRO A 181 3.86 -8.23 -14.30
N VAL A 182 3.04 -7.53 -13.52
CA VAL A 182 1.99 -8.22 -12.80
C VAL A 182 1.08 -8.70 -13.91
N GLN A 183 1.38 -9.86 -14.50
CA GLN A 183 0.53 -10.50 -15.50
C GLN A 183 -0.85 -10.56 -14.85
N GLN A 184 -1.80 -9.81 -15.37
CA GLN A 184 -3.18 -9.97 -15.00
C GLN A 184 -3.66 -11.14 -15.85
N SER A 185 -4.26 -12.14 -15.21
CA SER A 185 -4.89 -13.23 -15.98
C SER A 185 -6.11 -12.62 -16.66
N GLU A 186 -6.19 -12.75 -17.98
CA GLU A 186 -7.29 -12.21 -18.78
C GLU A 186 -8.47 -13.19 -18.79
N THR A 187 -8.19 -14.48 -18.59
CA THR A 187 -9.18 -15.56 -18.56
C THR A 187 -9.21 -16.33 -17.23
N LEU A 188 -10.29 -17.08 -17.00
CA LEU A 188 -10.44 -17.93 -15.82
C LEU A 188 -9.41 -19.07 -15.85
N GLU A 189 -9.16 -19.64 -17.02
CA GLU A 189 -8.21 -20.72 -17.26
C GLU A 189 -6.78 -20.28 -16.92
N GLU A 190 -6.35 -19.12 -17.42
CA GLU A 190 -5.05 -18.53 -17.08
C GLU A 190 -4.90 -18.27 -15.58
N LEU A 191 -6.00 -17.85 -14.94
CA LEU A 191 -6.03 -17.59 -13.51
C LEU A 191 -5.89 -18.90 -12.71
N ILE A 192 -6.47 -20.00 -13.17
CA ILE A 192 -6.34 -21.32 -12.54
C ILE A 192 -4.92 -21.87 -12.76
N GLU A 193 -4.42 -21.87 -13.99
CA GLU A 193 -3.09 -22.37 -14.35
C GLU A 193 -2.00 -21.69 -13.53
N ARG A 194 -2.02 -20.36 -13.49
CA ARG A 194 -1.06 -19.58 -12.71
C ARG A 194 -1.08 -19.91 -11.23
N ARG A 195 -2.26 -20.21 -10.68
CA ARG A 195 -2.40 -20.59 -9.25
C ARG A 195 -1.92 -22.01 -9.01
N VAL A 196 -2.10 -22.93 -9.95
CA VAL A 196 -1.53 -24.28 -9.92
C VAL A 196 0.00 -24.21 -9.91
N ASP A 197 0.59 -23.38 -10.77
CA ASP A 197 2.03 -23.15 -10.80
C ASP A 197 2.53 -22.54 -9.49
N PHE A 198 1.85 -21.49 -9.02
CA PHE A 198 2.20 -20.86 -7.75
C PHE A 198 2.14 -21.86 -6.60
N LEU A 199 1.08 -22.67 -6.48
CA LEU A 199 0.93 -23.65 -5.40
C LEU A 199 1.94 -24.80 -5.50
N SER A 200 2.35 -25.14 -6.72
CA SER A 200 3.42 -26.12 -6.97
C SER A 200 4.76 -25.63 -6.44
N ASP A 201 5.06 -24.34 -6.66
CA ASP A 201 6.24 -23.67 -6.12
C ASP A 201 6.12 -23.34 -4.64
N TYR A 202 4.91 -23.07 -4.15
CA TYR A 202 4.65 -22.77 -2.76
C TYR A 202 4.91 -23.99 -1.88
N GLN A 203 4.37 -25.16 -2.26
CA GLN A 203 4.50 -26.41 -1.49
C GLN A 203 5.04 -27.54 -2.37
N ASN A 204 4.19 -28.06 -3.26
CA ASN A 204 4.50 -29.12 -4.23
C ASN A 204 3.30 -29.34 -5.19
N ARG A 205 3.52 -30.15 -6.24
CA ARG A 205 2.49 -30.51 -7.23
C ARG A 205 1.25 -31.19 -6.62
N ALA A 206 1.41 -31.98 -5.56
CA ALA A 206 0.26 -32.65 -4.93
C ALA A 206 -0.65 -31.63 -4.21
N TYR A 207 -0.08 -30.57 -3.64
CA TYR A 207 -0.82 -29.46 -3.04
C TYR A 207 -1.59 -28.66 -4.10
N ALA A 208 -0.95 -28.36 -5.23
CA ALA A 208 -1.60 -27.71 -6.37
C ALA A 208 -2.75 -28.57 -6.97
N LYS A 209 -2.59 -29.89 -7.02
CA LYS A 209 -3.67 -30.81 -7.46
C LYS A 209 -4.90 -30.77 -6.56
N LYS A 210 -4.76 -30.54 -5.25
CA LYS A 210 -5.92 -30.36 -4.35
C LYS A 210 -6.72 -29.11 -4.71
N TYR A 211 -6.01 -28.02 -4.98
CA TYR A 211 -6.61 -26.78 -5.46
C TYR A 211 -7.36 -27.00 -6.77
N GLN A 212 -6.66 -27.53 -7.78
CA GLN A 212 -7.22 -27.79 -9.11
C GLN A 212 -8.44 -28.70 -9.02
N GLY A 213 -8.34 -29.81 -8.29
CA GLY A 213 -9.44 -30.77 -8.17
C GLY A 213 -10.71 -30.19 -7.52
N LEU A 214 -10.60 -29.25 -6.58
CA LEU A 214 -11.80 -28.58 -6.04
C LEU A 214 -12.40 -27.61 -7.06
N VAL A 215 -11.56 -26.83 -7.75
CA VAL A 215 -12.00 -25.88 -8.78
C VAL A 215 -12.67 -26.61 -9.95
N ASP A 216 -12.10 -27.71 -10.42
CA ASP A 216 -12.65 -28.51 -11.52
C ASP A 216 -14.04 -29.08 -11.19
N ARG A 217 -14.26 -29.52 -9.94
CA ARG A 217 -15.58 -29.99 -9.49
C ARG A 217 -16.62 -28.87 -9.49
N VAL A 218 -16.22 -27.67 -9.06
CA VAL A 218 -17.10 -26.50 -9.08
C VAL A 218 -17.43 -26.12 -10.52
N HIS A 219 -16.44 -26.13 -11.39
CA HIS A 219 -16.62 -25.86 -12.81
C HIS A 219 -17.59 -26.84 -13.47
N GLY A 220 -17.48 -28.14 -13.17
CA GLY A 220 -18.43 -29.14 -13.68
C GLY A 220 -19.87 -28.94 -13.16
N LYS A 221 -20.04 -28.52 -11.90
CA LYS A 221 -21.36 -28.20 -11.35
C LYS A 221 -21.95 -26.94 -11.99
N GLU A 222 -21.13 -25.92 -12.19
CA GLU A 222 -21.51 -24.66 -12.83
C GLU A 222 -21.96 -24.88 -14.28
N GLN A 223 -21.22 -25.66 -15.07
CA GLN A 223 -21.58 -26.00 -16.45
C GLN A 223 -22.87 -26.84 -16.57
N SER A 224 -23.20 -27.65 -15.56
CA SER A 224 -24.41 -28.50 -15.58
C SER A 224 -25.65 -27.80 -15.03
N GLY A 225 -25.50 -26.67 -14.34
CA GLY A 225 -26.59 -25.86 -13.83
C GLY A 225 -26.96 -24.71 -14.76
N LYS A 226 -28.20 -24.24 -14.69
CA LYS A 226 -28.62 -22.98 -15.33
C LYS A 226 -28.38 -21.83 -14.34
N ASN A 227 -27.84 -20.71 -14.82
CA ASN A 227 -27.66 -19.47 -14.07
C ASN A 227 -26.78 -19.61 -12.80
N LEU A 228 -25.73 -20.44 -12.85
CA LEU A 228 -24.79 -20.63 -11.74
C LEU A 228 -23.41 -19.96 -11.97
N ASP A 229 -23.34 -18.97 -12.85
CA ASP A 229 -22.08 -18.41 -13.34
C ASP A 229 -21.28 -17.62 -12.28
N GLY A 230 -20.01 -17.97 -12.10
CA GLY A 230 -19.06 -17.28 -11.24
C GLY A 230 -18.75 -17.96 -9.90
N LEU A 231 -19.26 -19.18 -9.63
CA LEU A 231 -18.82 -19.97 -8.47
C LEU A 231 -17.37 -20.42 -8.64
N THR A 232 -17.01 -20.85 -9.84
CA THR A 232 -15.66 -21.30 -10.19
C THR A 232 -14.66 -20.18 -9.97
N GLU A 233 -14.99 -18.96 -10.41
CA GLU A 233 -14.12 -17.80 -10.20
C GLU A 233 -13.93 -17.50 -8.69
N ALA A 234 -15.03 -17.50 -7.92
CA ALA A 234 -14.98 -17.26 -6.48
C ALA A 234 -14.12 -18.30 -5.76
N VAL A 235 -14.36 -19.60 -6.01
CA VAL A 235 -13.57 -20.69 -5.43
C VAL A 235 -12.12 -20.61 -5.87
N ALA A 236 -11.88 -20.39 -7.15
CA ALA A 236 -10.53 -20.27 -7.68
C ALA A 236 -9.77 -19.15 -6.94
N ARG A 237 -10.40 -18.00 -6.68
CA ARG A 237 -9.79 -16.84 -5.99
C ARG A 237 -9.55 -17.13 -4.52
N TYR A 238 -10.59 -17.54 -3.81
CA TYR A 238 -10.58 -17.54 -2.36
C TYR A 238 -10.04 -18.83 -1.76
N TYR A 239 -10.17 -19.97 -2.43
CA TYR A 239 -9.48 -21.18 -2.00
C TYR A 239 -7.97 -21.03 -2.14
N PHE A 240 -7.51 -20.46 -3.26
CA PHE A 240 -6.10 -20.13 -3.45
C PHE A 240 -5.58 -19.18 -2.37
N LYS A 241 -6.33 -18.11 -2.05
CA LYS A 241 -5.97 -17.16 -0.99
C LYS A 241 -5.75 -17.86 0.35
N LEU A 242 -6.63 -18.79 0.71
CA LEU A 242 -6.53 -19.54 1.96
C LEU A 242 -5.36 -20.54 1.94
N MET A 243 -5.13 -21.21 0.82
CA MET A 243 -4.04 -22.17 0.64
C MET A 243 -2.66 -21.51 0.58
N ALA A 244 -2.56 -20.32 0.00
CA ALA A 244 -1.31 -19.56 -0.16
C ALA A 244 -1.05 -18.61 1.03
N TYR A 245 -1.30 -19.07 2.26
CA TYR A 245 -1.04 -18.25 3.45
C TYR A 245 0.46 -18.02 3.62
N LYS A 246 0.84 -16.79 4.01
CA LYS A 246 2.23 -16.36 4.13
C LYS A 246 2.82 -16.86 5.45
N ASP A 247 3.42 -18.03 5.39
CA ASP A 247 4.16 -18.60 6.51
C ASP A 247 5.66 -18.34 6.44
N GLU A 248 6.38 -18.82 7.45
CA GLU A 248 7.81 -18.60 7.59
C GLU A 248 8.59 -19.17 6.39
N TYR A 249 8.17 -20.33 5.87
CA TYR A 249 8.76 -20.94 4.67
C TYR A 249 8.55 -20.09 3.42
N GLU A 250 7.34 -19.55 3.23
CA GLU A 250 7.02 -18.69 2.10
C GLU A 250 7.73 -17.34 2.20
N VAL A 251 7.81 -16.74 3.39
CA VAL A 251 8.65 -15.56 3.63
C VAL A 251 10.10 -15.86 3.25
N GLY A 252 10.63 -17.01 3.69
CA GLY A 252 11.97 -17.47 3.31
C GLY A 252 12.16 -17.53 1.79
N ARG A 253 11.21 -18.15 1.07
CA ARG A 253 11.23 -18.27 -0.39
C ARG A 253 11.22 -16.91 -1.10
N LEU A 254 10.38 -15.98 -0.65
CA LEU A 254 10.26 -14.64 -1.22
C LEU A 254 11.52 -13.79 -1.06
N TYR A 255 12.26 -13.96 0.04
CA TYR A 255 13.55 -13.29 0.22
C TYR A 255 14.70 -14.02 -0.50
N ALA A 256 14.61 -15.35 -0.63
CA ALA A 256 15.65 -16.16 -1.25
C ALA A 256 15.61 -16.19 -2.79
N ASN A 257 14.52 -15.76 -3.42
CA ASN A 257 14.34 -15.79 -4.89
C ASN A 257 15.18 -14.75 -5.67
N GLY A 258 15.96 -13.91 -4.98
CA GLY A 258 16.84 -12.90 -5.58
C GLY A 258 16.14 -11.62 -6.05
N VAL A 259 14.81 -11.57 -6.09
CA VAL A 259 14.06 -10.36 -6.48
C VAL A 259 14.28 -9.23 -5.46
N PHE A 260 14.26 -9.56 -4.17
CA PHE A 260 14.54 -8.58 -3.11
C PHE A 260 15.94 -7.99 -3.25
N GLN A 261 16.96 -8.85 -3.44
CA GLN A 261 18.35 -8.42 -3.55
C GLN A 261 18.56 -7.49 -4.75
N LYS A 262 18.02 -7.85 -5.93
CA LYS A 262 18.08 -7.00 -7.12
C LYS A 262 17.42 -5.63 -6.90
N LYS A 263 16.28 -5.57 -6.20
CA LYS A 263 15.63 -4.30 -5.86
C LYS A 263 16.50 -3.44 -4.93
N VAL A 264 17.18 -4.05 -3.96
CA VAL A 264 18.09 -3.32 -3.07
C VAL A 264 19.28 -2.77 -3.86
N GLU A 265 19.89 -3.59 -4.72
CA GLU A 265 21.02 -3.18 -5.58
C GLU A 265 20.65 -2.08 -6.58
N GLN A 266 19.39 -2.02 -7.01
CA GLN A 266 18.89 -0.97 -7.90
C GLN A 266 18.62 0.36 -7.19
N LEU A 267 18.23 0.32 -5.91
CA LEU A 267 17.84 1.50 -5.14
C LEU A 267 19.00 2.14 -4.37
N PHE A 268 20.05 1.38 -4.10
CA PHE A 268 21.15 1.82 -3.24
C PHE A 268 22.50 1.57 -3.92
N GLU A 269 23.28 2.64 -4.09
CA GLU A 269 24.67 2.58 -4.54
C GLU A 269 25.65 2.57 -3.36
N GLY A 270 26.82 1.95 -3.54
CA GLY A 270 27.92 1.94 -2.57
C GLY A 270 27.81 0.88 -1.47
N ASN A 271 28.52 1.10 -0.35
CA ASN A 271 28.59 0.15 0.76
C ASN A 271 27.38 0.29 1.69
N TYR A 272 26.36 -0.56 1.52
CA TYR A 272 25.19 -0.61 2.40
C TYR A 272 25.15 -1.90 3.24
N LYS A 273 24.44 -1.83 4.39
CA LYS A 273 24.12 -2.99 5.22
C LYS A 273 22.61 -3.11 5.37
N VAL A 274 22.06 -4.26 4.99
CA VAL A 274 20.63 -4.54 5.15
C VAL A 274 20.35 -5.08 6.54
N ARG A 275 19.42 -4.42 7.25
CA ARG A 275 18.91 -4.83 8.56
C ARG A 275 17.44 -5.24 8.42
N TYR A 276 17.07 -6.38 8.99
CA TYR A 276 15.74 -6.96 8.93
C TYR A 276 15.01 -6.76 10.25
N HIS A 277 13.81 -6.19 10.21
CA HIS A 277 12.95 -6.07 11.39
C HIS A 277 11.92 -7.19 11.41
N LEU A 278 12.15 -8.19 12.26
CA LEU A 278 11.31 -9.40 12.36
C LEU A 278 10.73 -9.54 13.77
N ALA A 279 9.58 -10.18 13.88
CA ALA A 279 9.01 -10.63 15.16
C ALA A 279 8.80 -12.15 15.09
N PRO A 280 9.86 -12.97 15.24
CA PRO A 280 9.75 -14.42 15.09
C PRO A 280 8.79 -15.01 16.14
N PRO A 281 7.71 -15.71 15.75
CA PRO A 281 6.66 -16.14 16.69
C PRO A 281 7.18 -16.99 17.86
N LEU A 282 8.21 -17.80 17.63
CA LEU A 282 8.75 -18.73 18.63
C LEU A 282 9.54 -18.05 19.75
N PHE A 283 10.12 -16.86 19.53
CA PHE A 283 11.06 -16.24 20.47
C PHE A 283 10.85 -14.73 20.68
N ALA A 284 9.94 -14.10 19.94
CA ALA A 284 9.63 -12.70 20.14
C ALA A 284 8.86 -12.51 21.45
N LYS A 285 9.36 -11.59 22.29
CA LYS A 285 8.66 -11.21 23.53
C LYS A 285 7.36 -10.50 23.15
N LYS A 286 6.28 -10.83 23.85
CA LYS A 286 5.04 -10.04 23.81
C LYS A 286 5.25 -8.72 24.56
N ASP A 287 4.65 -7.67 24.05
CA ASP A 287 4.63 -6.38 24.69
C ASP A 287 3.69 -6.40 25.91
N PRO A 288 4.12 -5.91 27.09
CA PRO A 288 3.30 -5.98 28.30
C PRO A 288 2.02 -5.14 28.25
N GLU A 289 2.02 -4.04 27.49
CA GLU A 289 0.89 -3.11 27.41
C GLU A 289 -0.09 -3.52 26.30
N THR A 290 0.45 -3.96 25.15
CA THR A 290 -0.36 -4.27 23.96
C THR A 290 -0.59 -5.76 23.74
N GLY A 291 0.17 -6.63 24.39
CA GLY A 291 0.09 -8.09 24.22
C GLY A 291 0.70 -8.63 22.91
N PHE A 292 1.16 -7.77 22.00
CA PHE A 292 1.64 -8.15 20.67
C PHE A 292 3.15 -8.42 20.61
N LEU A 293 3.61 -9.20 19.62
CA LEU A 293 5.03 -9.53 19.46
C LEU A 293 5.87 -8.28 19.13
N LYS A 294 6.95 -8.05 19.90
CA LYS A 294 7.91 -6.97 19.63
C LYS A 294 8.82 -7.31 18.47
N LYS A 295 8.88 -6.42 17.48
CA LYS A 295 9.86 -6.49 16.38
C LYS A 295 11.28 -6.28 16.93
N LYS A 296 12.21 -7.11 16.47
CA LYS A 296 13.64 -7.01 16.75
C LYS A 296 14.40 -6.85 15.44
N GLU A 297 15.53 -6.18 15.54
CA GLU A 297 16.44 -5.99 14.42
C GLU A 297 17.40 -7.17 14.30
N PHE A 298 17.58 -7.65 13.07
CA PHE A 298 18.49 -8.72 12.72
C PHE A 298 19.39 -8.30 11.55
N GLY A 299 20.65 -8.77 11.54
CA GLY A 299 21.62 -8.44 10.50
C GLY A 299 21.45 -9.26 9.22
N SER A 300 22.36 -9.04 8.26
CA SER A 300 22.34 -9.67 6.92
C SER A 300 22.35 -11.20 6.92
N TRP A 301 22.77 -11.85 8.02
CA TRP A 301 22.78 -13.32 8.14
C TRP A 301 21.39 -13.95 7.95
N VAL A 302 20.32 -13.18 8.20
CA VAL A 302 18.93 -13.61 8.03
C VAL A 302 18.62 -14.05 6.59
N LEU A 303 19.28 -13.48 5.57
CA LEU A 303 19.12 -13.96 4.19
C LEU A 303 19.56 -15.41 4.03
N GLY A 304 20.68 -15.78 4.67
CA GLY A 304 21.15 -17.16 4.70
C GLY A 304 20.13 -18.08 5.37
N ALA A 305 19.56 -17.64 6.50
CA ALA A 305 18.51 -18.38 7.19
C ALA A 305 17.24 -18.54 6.33
N PHE A 306 16.78 -17.48 5.66
CA PHE A 306 15.65 -17.53 4.73
C PHE A 306 15.87 -18.47 3.55
N LYS A 307 17.10 -18.54 3.02
CA LYS A 307 17.47 -19.48 1.96
C LYS A 307 17.38 -20.93 2.44
N ILE A 308 17.85 -21.22 3.64
CA ILE A 308 17.71 -22.56 4.24
C ILE A 308 16.24 -22.88 4.45
N LEU A 309 15.50 -21.96 5.07
CA LEU A 309 14.09 -22.10 5.38
C LEU A 309 13.24 -22.34 4.12
N SER A 310 13.54 -21.65 3.01
CA SER A 310 12.84 -21.86 1.74
C SER A 310 12.96 -23.29 1.19
N ARG A 311 14.06 -23.99 1.51
CA ARG A 311 14.30 -25.39 1.11
C ARG A 311 13.61 -26.37 2.05
N MET A 312 13.25 -25.93 3.24
CA MET A 312 12.57 -26.74 4.27
C MET A 312 11.03 -26.66 4.16
N ARG A 313 10.48 -26.09 3.08
CA ARG A 313 9.02 -26.02 2.83
C ARG A 313 8.32 -27.38 2.89
N PHE A 314 9.02 -28.48 2.63
CA PHE A 314 8.47 -29.84 2.75
C PHE A 314 8.09 -30.22 4.19
N LEU A 315 8.61 -29.52 5.20
CA LEU A 315 8.21 -29.71 6.60
C LEU A 315 6.83 -29.14 6.89
N ARG A 316 6.34 -28.19 6.10
CA ARG A 316 5.04 -27.54 6.30
C ARG A 316 3.93 -28.57 6.47
N GLY A 317 3.18 -28.46 7.56
CA GLY A 317 2.06 -29.36 7.86
C GLY A 317 2.45 -30.75 8.37
N THR A 318 3.74 -31.04 8.55
CA THR A 318 4.22 -32.30 9.14
C THR A 318 4.39 -32.19 10.66
N ALA A 319 4.63 -33.31 11.34
CA ALA A 319 4.94 -33.32 12.78
C ALA A 319 6.23 -32.53 13.12
N PHE A 320 7.13 -32.36 12.15
CA PHE A 320 8.38 -31.61 12.29
C PHE A 320 8.22 -30.10 11.98
N ASP A 321 7.00 -29.65 11.71
CA ASP A 321 6.70 -28.24 11.48
C ASP A 321 6.61 -27.47 12.80
N ILE A 322 7.76 -27.00 13.30
CA ILE A 322 7.83 -26.24 14.55
C ILE A 322 7.00 -24.95 14.52
N PHE A 323 6.83 -24.32 13.35
CA PHE A 323 6.02 -23.12 13.19
C PHE A 323 4.53 -23.46 13.17
N GLY A 324 4.20 -24.64 12.63
CA GLY A 324 2.85 -25.19 12.52
C GLY A 324 2.15 -25.48 13.85
N TRP A 325 2.84 -25.37 14.99
CA TRP A 325 2.24 -25.61 16.31
C TRP A 325 1.55 -24.38 16.91
N THR A 326 1.81 -23.19 16.35
CA THR A 326 1.17 -21.95 16.80
C THR A 326 -0.33 -21.96 16.49
N ASP A 327 -1.11 -21.25 17.30
CA ASP A 327 -2.57 -21.16 17.11
C ASP A 327 -2.93 -20.48 15.78
N GLU A 328 -2.12 -19.50 15.35
CA GLU A 328 -2.27 -18.85 14.04
C GLU A 328 -2.16 -19.88 12.89
N ARG A 329 -1.13 -20.74 12.90
CA ARG A 329 -0.95 -21.77 11.84
C ARG A 329 -2.01 -22.85 11.90
N LYS A 330 -2.45 -23.25 13.10
CA LYS A 330 -3.57 -24.20 13.26
C LYS A 330 -4.86 -23.62 12.68
N MET A 331 -5.18 -22.36 13.02
CA MET A 331 -6.33 -21.64 12.49
C MET A 331 -6.27 -21.53 10.96
N GLU A 332 -5.13 -21.15 10.38
CA GLU A 332 -4.98 -21.05 8.92
C GLU A 332 -5.22 -22.39 8.20
N ARG A 333 -4.67 -23.49 8.72
CA ARG A 333 -4.93 -24.83 8.16
C ARG A 333 -6.40 -25.24 8.31
N GLN A 334 -7.02 -24.90 9.45
CA GLN A 334 -8.43 -25.19 9.67
C GLN A 334 -9.32 -24.40 8.70
N LEU A 335 -9.01 -23.13 8.41
CA LEU A 335 -9.74 -22.32 7.44
C LEU A 335 -9.74 -22.93 6.02
N ILE A 336 -8.64 -23.58 5.62
CA ILE A 336 -8.56 -24.26 4.33
C ILE A 336 -9.55 -25.44 4.27
N GLU A 337 -9.60 -26.24 5.34
CA GLU A 337 -10.50 -27.40 5.40
C GLU A 337 -11.96 -26.97 5.59
N ASP A 338 -12.24 -25.99 6.45
CA ASP A 338 -13.58 -25.41 6.64
C ASP A 338 -14.13 -24.88 5.32
N TYR A 339 -13.31 -24.18 4.53
CA TYR A 339 -13.69 -23.69 3.22
C TYR A 339 -13.92 -24.81 2.21
N ARG A 340 -13.06 -25.82 2.18
CA ARG A 340 -13.24 -26.99 1.30
C ARG A 340 -14.58 -27.70 1.59
N LEU A 341 -14.89 -27.93 2.86
CA LEU A 341 -16.15 -28.56 3.29
C LEU A 341 -17.36 -27.70 2.93
N LEU A 342 -17.25 -26.38 3.08
CA LEU A 342 -18.28 -25.45 2.64
C LEU A 342 -18.52 -25.54 1.13
N VAL A 343 -17.46 -25.57 0.32
CA VAL A 343 -17.60 -25.72 -1.13
C VAL A 343 -18.30 -27.03 -1.45
N GLU A 344 -17.95 -28.13 -0.79
CA GLU A 344 -18.61 -29.43 -0.98
C GLU A 344 -20.11 -29.36 -0.63
N GLU A 345 -20.48 -28.74 0.50
CA GLU A 345 -21.89 -28.54 0.87
C GLU A 345 -22.66 -27.71 -0.17
N ILE A 346 -22.03 -26.66 -0.70
CA ILE A 346 -22.62 -25.83 -1.76
C ILE A 346 -22.81 -26.66 -3.04
N LEU A 347 -21.82 -27.47 -3.45
CA LEU A 347 -21.93 -28.29 -4.65
C LEU A 347 -23.09 -29.28 -4.60
N ASP A 348 -23.43 -29.78 -3.41
CA ASP A 348 -24.53 -30.72 -3.22
C ASP A 348 -25.91 -30.07 -3.28
N SER A 349 -26.01 -28.78 -2.92
CA SER A 349 -27.30 -28.14 -2.61
C SER A 349 -27.60 -26.83 -3.36
N VAL A 350 -26.65 -26.31 -4.13
CA VAL A 350 -26.80 -25.02 -4.83
C VAL A 350 -27.88 -25.09 -5.90
N ASN A 351 -28.70 -24.05 -5.95
CA ASN A 351 -29.77 -23.82 -6.91
C ASN A 351 -29.99 -22.31 -7.08
N GLU A 352 -30.88 -21.90 -7.99
CA GLU A 352 -31.01 -20.46 -8.31
C GLU A 352 -31.54 -19.61 -7.13
N ALA A 353 -32.23 -20.19 -6.15
CA ALA A 353 -32.76 -19.44 -5.01
C ALA A 353 -31.71 -19.11 -3.96
N ASN A 354 -30.67 -19.95 -3.82
CA ASN A 354 -29.60 -19.76 -2.85
C ASN A 354 -28.24 -19.41 -3.50
N PHE A 355 -28.21 -19.25 -4.82
CA PHE A 355 -27.02 -18.99 -5.61
C PHE A 355 -26.28 -17.71 -5.19
N ASP A 356 -26.97 -16.59 -5.07
CA ASP A 356 -26.34 -15.31 -4.70
C ASP A 356 -25.73 -15.37 -3.30
N ILE A 357 -26.38 -16.11 -2.39
CA ILE A 357 -25.88 -16.34 -1.03
C ILE A 357 -24.64 -17.24 -1.08
N ALA A 358 -24.65 -18.32 -1.87
CA ALA A 358 -23.47 -19.17 -2.07
C ALA A 358 -22.28 -18.36 -2.58
N LYS A 359 -22.47 -17.49 -3.59
CA LYS A 359 -21.40 -16.65 -4.13
C LYS A 359 -20.83 -15.69 -3.08
N ARG A 360 -21.68 -15.07 -2.26
CA ARG A 360 -21.24 -14.23 -1.13
C ARG A 360 -20.48 -15.03 -0.08
N LEU A 361 -20.98 -16.21 0.27
CA LEU A 361 -20.37 -17.10 1.26
C LEU A 361 -18.99 -17.58 0.81
N LEU A 362 -18.85 -17.97 -0.46
CA LEU A 362 -17.58 -18.33 -1.09
C LEU A 362 -16.60 -17.14 -1.18
N SER A 363 -17.10 -15.91 -1.13
CA SER A 363 -16.31 -14.68 -1.23
C SER A 363 -15.85 -14.11 0.12
N LEU A 364 -16.39 -14.58 1.24
CA LEU A 364 -16.02 -14.14 2.58
C LEU A 364 -14.52 -14.13 2.90
N PRO A 365 -13.69 -15.06 2.38
CA PRO A 365 -12.25 -15.00 2.63
C PRO A 365 -11.58 -13.71 2.12
N GLU A 366 -12.25 -12.91 1.27
CA GLU A 366 -11.81 -11.57 0.87
C GLU A 366 -11.50 -10.68 2.07
N GLU A 367 -12.36 -10.73 3.09
CA GLU A 367 -12.31 -9.87 4.28
C GLU A 367 -11.18 -10.24 5.25
N ILE A 368 -10.64 -11.47 5.13
CA ILE A 368 -9.48 -11.93 5.88
C ILE A 368 -8.22 -11.26 5.31
N LYS A 369 -7.94 -10.04 5.75
CA LYS A 369 -6.76 -9.23 5.39
C LYS A 369 -5.81 -9.06 6.58
N GLY A 370 -4.57 -8.65 6.33
CA GLY A 370 -3.57 -8.37 7.38
C GLY A 370 -2.78 -9.61 7.85
N PHE A 371 -2.00 -9.42 8.93
CA PHE A 371 -1.09 -10.43 9.51
C PHE A 371 -1.19 -10.44 11.04
N GLY A 372 -0.92 -11.58 11.67
CA GLY A 372 -0.96 -11.73 13.14
C GLY A 372 -2.32 -11.35 13.72
N HIS A 373 -2.32 -10.56 14.80
CA HIS A 373 -3.54 -10.13 15.50
C HIS A 373 -4.58 -9.43 14.62
N VAL A 374 -4.15 -8.68 13.58
CA VAL A 374 -5.08 -8.04 12.63
C VAL A 374 -5.84 -9.09 11.83
N LYS A 375 -5.16 -10.17 11.42
CA LYS A 375 -5.78 -11.28 10.71
C LYS A 375 -6.70 -12.06 11.64
N GLU A 376 -6.26 -12.34 12.86
CA GLU A 376 -7.04 -13.05 13.89
C GLU A 376 -8.38 -12.34 14.16
N ALA A 377 -8.35 -11.01 14.38
CA ALA A 377 -9.57 -10.22 14.56
C ALA A 377 -10.51 -10.29 13.35
N ASN A 378 -9.96 -10.26 12.13
CA ASN A 378 -10.77 -10.39 10.91
C ASN A 378 -11.36 -11.79 10.76
N VAL A 379 -10.64 -12.84 11.14
CA VAL A 379 -11.15 -14.22 11.11
C VAL A 379 -12.35 -14.37 12.06
N ILE A 380 -12.29 -13.75 13.25
CA ILE A 380 -13.42 -13.76 14.19
C ILE A 380 -14.66 -13.11 13.56
N GLN A 381 -14.50 -11.93 12.95
CA GLN A 381 -15.59 -11.23 12.27
C GLN A 381 -16.16 -12.06 11.10
N VAL A 382 -15.28 -12.59 10.25
CA VAL A 382 -15.66 -13.40 9.10
C VAL A 382 -16.37 -14.68 9.53
N ARG A 383 -15.97 -15.31 10.65
CA ARG A 383 -16.66 -16.50 11.17
C ARG A 383 -18.09 -16.19 11.61
N ALA A 384 -18.36 -15.01 12.17
CA ALA A 384 -19.72 -14.60 12.50
C ALA A 384 -20.57 -14.43 11.23
N SER A 385 -20.06 -13.70 10.23
CA SER A 385 -20.73 -13.51 8.94
C SER A 385 -20.92 -14.83 8.17
N TRP A 386 -19.97 -15.76 8.30
CA TRP A 386 -20.07 -17.10 7.72
C TRP A 386 -21.25 -17.87 8.31
N GLN A 387 -21.39 -17.90 9.62
CA GLN A 387 -22.50 -18.60 10.28
C GLN A 387 -23.86 -18.02 9.86
N GLU A 388 -23.96 -16.69 9.81
CA GLU A 388 -25.17 -16.00 9.40
C GLU A 388 -25.54 -16.32 7.94
N LEU A 389 -24.60 -16.16 7.00
CA LEU A 389 -24.83 -16.43 5.58
C LEU A 389 -25.08 -17.91 5.30
N LEU A 390 -24.43 -18.82 6.03
CA LEU A 390 -24.66 -20.26 5.90
C LEU A 390 -26.08 -20.63 6.37
N HIS A 391 -26.59 -20.01 7.43
CA HIS A 391 -27.97 -20.19 7.85
C HIS A 391 -28.94 -19.70 6.77
N GLN A 392 -28.74 -18.48 6.25
CA GLN A 392 -29.55 -17.93 5.16
C GLN A 392 -29.52 -18.83 3.90
N TYR A 393 -28.35 -19.36 3.56
CA TYR A 393 -28.16 -20.25 2.41
C TYR A 393 -28.99 -21.54 2.53
N ARG A 394 -28.99 -22.16 3.72
CA ARG A 394 -29.74 -23.40 3.99
C ARG A 394 -31.25 -23.15 3.95
N THR A 395 -31.73 -22.08 4.60
CA THR A 395 -33.15 -21.72 4.62
C THR A 395 -33.70 -21.42 3.22
N ALA A 396 -32.98 -20.62 2.42
CA ALA A 396 -33.39 -20.32 1.04
C ALA A 396 -33.45 -21.58 0.14
N GLY A 397 -32.62 -22.59 0.43
CA GLY A 397 -32.67 -23.88 -0.26
C GLY A 397 -33.86 -24.75 0.12
N GLU A 398 -34.37 -24.63 1.35
CA GLU A 398 -35.54 -25.38 1.84
C GLU A 398 -36.87 -24.80 1.32
N GLU A 399 -36.99 -23.48 1.25
CA GLU A 399 -38.21 -22.81 0.77
C GLU A 399 -38.57 -23.18 -0.68
N ARG A 400 -37.56 -23.41 -1.54
CA ARG A 400 -37.77 -23.89 -2.93
C ARG A 400 -38.08 -25.39 -3.03
N LYS A 401 -37.68 -26.21 -2.05
CA LYS A 401 -38.08 -27.63 -2.02
C LYS A 401 -39.53 -27.81 -1.56
N ALA A 402 -40.05 -26.85 -0.80
CA ALA A 402 -41.42 -26.85 -0.29
C ALA A 402 -42.45 -26.21 -1.24
N ALA A 403 -42.01 -25.34 -2.16
CA ALA A 403 -42.80 -24.75 -3.25
C ALA A 403 -42.73 -25.59 -4.53
#